data_AF-A0A967WQ34-F1
#
_entry.id   AF-A0A967WQ34-F1
#
_cell.length_a   1.000
_cell.length_b   1.000
_cell.length_c   1.000
_cell.angle_alpha   90.00
_cell.angle_beta   90.00
_cell.angle_gamma   90.00
#
_symmetry.space_group_name_H-M   'P 1'
#
loop_
_entity.id
_entity.type
_entity.pdbx_description
1 polymer ?
#
loop_
_entity_poly.entity_id
_entity_poly.type
_entity_poly.pdbx_seq_one_letter_code
_entity_poly.pdbx_strand_id
1 'polypeptide(L)'
;GDLLKPGQTVVLKPNFVAHRNRGGGVLYAVITHPSVIRAVADYCWIALKFQGRIIVADAPQYDCDWAKLMAVTGLERVADLYGGAMELLDLRSYWSRGRHQASQLEPLPGDPRGTVWVDLGSESAFAGMDSDRMYGACPWRGELTAHHSNGRHEYALSRTVLEADLVINLPKLKTHKKAGVTLNAKNLVGIVTDKNCLPHYRLGPPSAGGDQ
;
A
#
# COMPACT_ATOMS: atom_id res chain seq x y z
N GLY A 1 -2.98 -19.81 -18.36
CA GLY A 1 -1.97 -19.73 -17.29
C GLY A 1 -0.78 -19.00 -17.84
N ASP A 2 -1.02 -17.81 -18.38
CA ASP A 2 -0.11 -17.24 -19.39
C ASP A 2 0.80 -16.20 -18.76
N LEU A 3 0.37 -15.65 -17.62
CA LEU A 3 1.07 -14.65 -16.82
C LEU A 3 1.88 -15.26 -15.66
N LEU A 4 1.62 -16.52 -15.28
CA LEU A 4 2.29 -17.21 -14.18
C LEU A 4 2.79 -18.58 -14.62
N LYS A 5 4.01 -18.89 -14.21
CA LYS A 5 4.70 -20.16 -14.43
C LYS A 5 5.00 -20.83 -13.08
N PRO A 6 5.11 -22.17 -13.03
CA PRO A 6 5.49 -22.88 -11.81
C PRO A 6 6.81 -22.36 -11.22
N GLY A 7 6.86 -22.24 -9.89
CA GLY A 7 8.00 -21.74 -9.12
C GLY A 7 8.01 -20.22 -8.91
N GLN A 8 7.17 -19.46 -9.62
CA GLN A 8 7.12 -18.00 -9.51
C GLN A 8 6.44 -17.50 -8.24
N THR A 9 6.69 -16.25 -7.91
CA THR A 9 6.05 -15.51 -6.83
C THR A 9 5.06 -14.51 -7.37
N VAL A 10 3.80 -14.60 -6.93
CA VAL A 10 2.76 -13.61 -7.23
C VAL A 10 2.42 -12.80 -5.99
N VAL A 11 2.33 -11.49 -6.14
CA VAL A 11 1.78 -10.59 -5.12
C VAL A 11 0.36 -10.22 -5.48
N LEU A 12 -0.57 -10.51 -4.58
CA LEU A 12 -1.92 -9.97 -4.60
C LEU A 12 -1.94 -8.71 -3.75
N LYS A 13 -2.27 -7.57 -4.38
CA LYS A 13 -2.31 -6.28 -3.71
C LYS A 13 -3.77 -5.89 -3.42
N PRO A 14 -4.32 -6.21 -2.24
CA PRO A 14 -5.65 -5.75 -1.85
C PRO A 14 -5.63 -4.26 -1.52
N ASN A 15 -6.82 -3.72 -1.28
CA ASN A 15 -7.03 -2.44 -0.63
C ASN A 15 -7.51 -2.64 0.80
N PHE A 16 -6.64 -2.51 1.80
CA PHE A 16 -6.94 -2.54 3.23
C PHE A 16 -6.81 -1.13 3.79
N VAL A 17 -7.92 -0.39 3.92
CA VAL A 17 -7.83 0.95 4.53
C VAL A 17 -7.66 0.85 6.05
N ALA A 18 -8.56 0.13 6.72
CA ALA A 18 -8.59 -0.01 8.17
C ALA A 18 -9.30 -1.30 8.59
N HIS A 19 -9.08 -1.74 9.84
CA HIS A 19 -9.77 -2.88 10.48
C HIS A 19 -11.23 -2.57 10.89
N ARG A 20 -11.69 -1.34 10.69
CA ARG A 20 -13.07 -0.91 10.99
C ARG A 20 -13.52 0.20 10.04
N ASN A 21 -14.82 0.30 9.82
CA ASN A 21 -15.40 1.47 9.17
C ASN A 21 -15.60 2.59 10.22
N ARG A 22 -14.86 3.69 10.09
CA ARG A 22 -14.93 4.80 11.05
C ARG A 22 -16.27 5.54 11.06
N GLY A 23 -17.08 5.40 10.00
CA GLY A 23 -18.44 5.94 9.92
C GLY A 23 -19.51 4.99 10.45
N GLY A 24 -19.14 3.87 11.10
CA GLY A 24 -20.08 2.90 11.67
C GLY A 24 -20.71 1.94 10.65
N GLY A 25 -20.35 2.05 9.36
CA GLY A 25 -20.84 1.15 8.32
C GLY A 25 -20.17 -0.23 8.32
N VAL A 26 -20.43 -1.02 7.28
CA VAL A 26 -19.82 -2.33 7.12
C VAL A 26 -18.31 -2.22 6.83
N LEU A 27 -17.51 -3.12 7.40
CA LEU A 27 -16.06 -3.18 7.19
C LEU A 27 -15.71 -3.36 5.71
N TYR A 28 -16.47 -4.18 5.00
CA TYR A 28 -16.22 -4.49 3.59
C TYR A 28 -16.40 -3.29 2.64
N ALA A 29 -16.95 -2.17 3.12
CA ALA A 29 -16.94 -0.91 2.37
C ALA A 29 -15.54 -0.28 2.29
N VAL A 30 -14.65 -0.59 3.24
CA VAL A 30 -13.31 0.03 3.34
C VAL A 30 -12.16 -0.95 3.10
N ILE A 31 -12.45 -2.25 2.92
CA ILE A 31 -11.45 -3.26 2.55
C ILE A 31 -11.84 -4.05 1.30
N THR A 32 -10.86 -4.66 0.63
CA THR A 32 -11.10 -5.69 -0.39
C THR A 32 -11.68 -6.92 0.32
N HIS A 33 -12.76 -7.46 -0.24
CA HIS A 33 -13.48 -8.56 0.42
C HIS A 33 -12.62 -9.84 0.43
N PRO A 34 -12.52 -10.57 1.55
CA PRO A 34 -11.68 -11.78 1.64
C PRO A 34 -12.04 -12.85 0.61
N SER A 35 -13.31 -12.98 0.23
CA SER A 35 -13.74 -13.93 -0.82
C SER A 35 -13.14 -13.60 -2.20
N VAL A 36 -12.94 -12.32 -2.52
CA VAL A 36 -12.30 -11.90 -3.78
C VAL A 36 -10.82 -12.24 -3.74
N ILE A 37 -10.16 -11.96 -2.61
CA ILE A 37 -8.74 -12.30 -2.41
C ILE A 37 -8.56 -13.82 -2.55
N ARG A 38 -9.40 -14.62 -1.87
CA ARG A 38 -9.40 -16.08 -1.97
C ARG A 38 -9.58 -16.56 -3.40
N ALA A 39 -10.61 -16.07 -4.10
CA ALA A 39 -10.90 -16.51 -5.46
C ALA A 39 -9.71 -16.24 -6.40
N VAL A 40 -9.08 -15.07 -6.31
CA VAL A 40 -7.90 -14.74 -7.11
C VAL A 40 -6.69 -15.60 -6.70
N ALA A 41 -6.48 -15.82 -5.41
CA ALA A 41 -5.43 -16.70 -4.90
C ALA A 41 -5.60 -18.15 -5.41
N ASP A 42 -6.82 -18.66 -5.49
CA ASP A 42 -7.10 -19.99 -6.04
C ASP A 42 -6.68 -20.12 -7.51
N TYR A 43 -7.06 -19.15 -8.35
CA TYR A 43 -6.64 -19.14 -9.76
C TYR A 43 -5.13 -18.98 -9.91
N CYS A 44 -4.49 -18.19 -9.06
CA CYS A 44 -3.03 -18.08 -9.04
C CYS A 44 -2.37 -19.41 -8.65
N TRP A 45 -2.90 -20.09 -7.63
CA TRP A 45 -2.37 -21.36 -7.17
C TRP A 45 -2.46 -22.46 -8.22
N ILE A 46 -3.59 -22.51 -8.94
CA ILE A 46 -3.79 -23.39 -10.10
C ILE A 46 -2.80 -23.02 -11.22
N ALA A 47 -2.64 -21.73 -11.55
CA ALA A 47 -1.72 -21.28 -12.60
C ALA A 47 -0.25 -21.59 -12.28
N LEU A 48 0.13 -21.52 -11.00
CA LEU A 48 1.44 -21.92 -10.48
C LEU A 48 1.65 -23.45 -10.49
N LYS A 49 0.64 -24.24 -10.86
CA LYS A 49 0.66 -25.71 -10.74
C LYS A 49 1.07 -26.17 -9.35
N PHE A 50 0.58 -25.46 -8.33
CA PHE A 50 0.83 -25.73 -6.92
C PHE A 50 2.32 -25.67 -6.54
N GLN A 51 3.13 -24.90 -7.29
CA GLN A 51 4.56 -24.69 -7.05
C GLN A 51 4.86 -23.20 -7.16
N GLY A 52 5.34 -22.59 -6.09
CA GLY A 52 5.62 -21.15 -6.05
C GLY A 52 5.11 -20.51 -4.77
N ARG A 53 4.93 -19.19 -4.78
CA ARG A 53 4.48 -18.40 -3.61
C ARG A 53 3.37 -17.44 -4.00
N ILE A 54 2.41 -17.29 -3.10
CA ILE A 54 1.35 -16.28 -3.17
C ILE A 54 1.52 -15.35 -1.98
N ILE A 55 1.55 -14.04 -2.23
CA ILE A 55 1.76 -13.06 -1.16
C ILE A 55 0.64 -12.05 -1.21
N VAL A 56 -0.14 -11.95 -0.14
CA VAL A 56 -1.11 -10.86 0.04
C VAL A 56 -0.45 -9.78 0.86
N ALA A 57 -0.13 -8.64 0.24
CA ALA A 57 0.64 -7.59 0.89
C ALA A 57 -0.03 -6.23 0.75
N ASP A 58 -0.11 -5.46 1.83
CA ASP A 58 -0.57 -4.07 1.81
C ASP A 58 0.06 -3.24 2.94
N ALA A 59 0.16 -1.93 2.73
CA ALA A 59 0.42 -0.94 3.77
C ALA A 59 -0.90 -0.21 4.07
N PRO A 60 -1.70 -0.66 5.05
CA PRO A 60 -2.97 -0.02 5.39
C PRO A 60 -2.77 1.36 6.05
N GLN A 61 -3.83 2.06 6.43
CA GLN A 61 -3.68 3.34 7.14
C GLN A 61 -2.88 3.15 8.44
N TYR A 62 -2.13 4.17 8.86
CA TYR A 62 -1.19 4.10 9.99
C TYR A 62 -1.82 3.58 11.30
N ASP A 63 -3.12 3.79 11.52
CA ASP A 63 -3.87 3.36 12.71
C ASP A 63 -4.63 2.04 12.50
N CYS A 64 -4.40 1.35 11.38
CA CYS A 64 -4.97 0.04 11.17
C CYS A 64 -4.28 -0.97 12.10
N ASP A 65 -5.04 -1.55 13.03
CA ASP A 65 -4.66 -2.75 13.78
C ASP A 65 -4.66 -3.98 12.85
N TRP A 66 -3.46 -4.48 12.52
CA TRP A 66 -3.29 -5.60 11.59
C TRP A 66 -3.86 -6.90 12.15
N ALA A 67 -3.60 -7.20 13.41
CA ALA A 67 -4.09 -8.42 14.06
C ALA A 67 -5.63 -8.47 14.05
N LYS A 68 -6.29 -7.35 14.36
CA LYS A 68 -7.76 -7.27 14.24
C LYS A 68 -8.25 -7.42 12.81
N LEU A 69 -7.56 -6.82 11.84
CA LEU A 69 -7.90 -6.97 10.43
C LEU A 69 -7.80 -8.43 9.99
N MET A 70 -6.75 -9.15 10.38
CA MET A 70 -6.60 -10.58 10.07
C MET A 70 -7.70 -11.42 10.75
N ALA A 71 -7.96 -11.17 12.04
CA ALA A 71 -8.99 -11.88 12.78
C ALA A 71 -10.39 -11.73 12.17
N VAL A 72 -10.79 -10.51 11.80
CA VAL A 72 -12.12 -10.25 11.22
C VAL A 72 -12.25 -10.72 9.77
N THR A 73 -11.16 -10.69 8.99
CA THR A 73 -11.18 -11.15 7.61
C THR A 73 -11.05 -12.66 7.47
N GLY A 74 -10.48 -13.33 8.48
CA GLY A 74 -10.18 -14.75 8.44
C GLY A 74 -9.12 -15.14 7.41
N LEU A 75 -8.32 -14.19 6.92
CA LEU A 75 -7.33 -14.44 5.87
C LEU A 75 -6.22 -15.39 6.31
N GLU A 76 -5.88 -15.44 7.60
CA GLU A 76 -4.93 -16.42 8.14
C GLU A 76 -5.42 -17.86 7.88
N ARG A 77 -6.69 -18.14 8.20
CA ARG A 77 -7.32 -19.44 7.90
C ARG A 77 -7.39 -19.74 6.40
N VAL A 78 -7.52 -18.69 5.58
CA VAL A 78 -7.45 -18.84 4.12
C VAL A 78 -6.04 -19.20 3.66
N ALA A 79 -5.00 -18.61 4.26
CA ALA A 79 -3.61 -18.88 3.94
C ALA A 79 -3.21 -20.32 4.31
N ASP A 80 -3.73 -20.85 5.43
CA ASP A 80 -3.48 -22.24 5.87
C ASP A 80 -3.87 -23.27 4.80
N LEU A 81 -4.91 -23.00 4.01
CA LEU A 81 -5.39 -23.87 2.93
C LEU A 81 -4.39 -24.03 1.77
N TYR A 82 -3.34 -23.21 1.72
CA TYR A 82 -2.27 -23.28 0.70
C TYR A 82 -1.01 -23.98 1.22
N GLY A 83 -1.05 -24.62 2.39
CA GLY A 83 0.05 -25.45 2.88
C GLY A 83 1.36 -24.66 3.09
N GLY A 84 1.26 -23.40 3.49
CA GLY A 84 2.41 -22.51 3.71
C GLY A 84 2.91 -21.78 2.46
N ALA A 85 2.30 -21.99 1.28
CA ALA A 85 2.66 -21.25 0.06
C ALA A 85 2.09 -19.82 0.02
N MET A 86 1.14 -19.48 0.91
CA MET A 86 0.50 -18.17 0.98
C MET A 86 0.96 -17.39 2.20
N GLU A 87 1.42 -16.16 1.99
CA GLU A 87 1.89 -15.23 3.02
C GLU A 87 0.99 -14.00 3.11
N LEU A 88 0.81 -13.47 4.32
CA LEU A 88 0.07 -12.22 4.58
C LEU A 88 1.05 -11.20 5.18
N LEU A 89 1.27 -10.08 4.50
CA LEU A 89 2.29 -9.10 4.88
C LEU A 89 1.71 -7.71 5.12
N ASP A 90 2.00 -7.17 6.31
CA ASP A 90 1.86 -5.76 6.62
C ASP A 90 3.15 -5.04 6.22
N LEU A 91 3.06 -4.21 5.17
CA LEU A 91 4.24 -3.55 4.59
C LEU A 91 4.66 -2.28 5.36
N ARG A 92 3.93 -1.87 6.39
CA ARG A 92 4.20 -0.63 7.13
C ARG A 92 5.42 -0.79 8.03
N SER A 93 6.31 0.21 7.99
CA SER A 93 7.43 0.34 8.94
C SER A 93 7.02 0.95 10.29
N TYR A 94 5.80 1.46 10.41
CA TYR A 94 5.28 2.05 11.64
C TYR A 94 3.76 1.93 11.75
N TRP A 95 3.26 2.09 12.97
CA TRP A 95 1.85 2.27 13.26
C TRP A 95 1.62 3.32 14.36
N SER A 96 0.39 3.81 14.50
CA SER A 96 0.04 4.67 15.62
C SER A 96 -1.44 4.55 15.98
N ARG A 97 -1.74 4.43 17.28
CA ARG A 97 -3.11 4.54 17.80
C ARG A 97 -3.65 5.97 17.78
N GLY A 98 -2.76 6.95 17.75
CA GLY A 98 -3.09 8.37 17.91
C GLY A 98 -3.14 9.10 16.57
N ARG A 99 -2.37 10.19 16.48
CA ARG A 99 -2.21 10.98 15.27
C ARG A 99 -1.01 10.48 14.50
N HIS A 100 -1.00 10.78 13.20
CA HIS A 100 0.19 10.56 12.40
C HIS A 100 1.25 11.64 12.72
N GLN A 101 1.94 11.47 13.83
CA GLN A 101 2.97 12.38 14.35
C GLN A 101 4.17 11.56 14.79
N ALA A 102 5.38 12.03 14.49
CA ALA A 102 6.62 11.31 14.77
C ALA A 102 6.75 10.82 16.22
N SER A 103 6.27 11.60 17.19
CA SER A 103 6.28 11.24 18.62
C SER A 103 5.29 10.15 19.03
N GLN A 104 4.37 9.78 18.15
CA GLN A 104 3.32 8.78 18.40
C GLN A 104 3.45 7.56 17.48
N LEU A 105 4.50 7.49 16.66
CA LEU A 105 4.77 6.36 15.81
C LEU A 105 5.47 5.26 16.62
N GLU A 106 4.89 4.07 16.56
CA GLU A 106 5.48 2.84 17.07
C GLU A 106 6.07 2.06 15.89
N PRO A 107 7.31 1.57 15.98
CA PRO A 107 7.93 0.84 14.89
C PRO A 107 7.20 -0.49 14.64
N LEU A 108 7.07 -0.85 13.36
CA LEU A 108 6.64 -2.16 12.90
C LEU A 108 7.80 -2.84 12.15
N PRO A 109 7.76 -4.18 12.01
CA PRO A 109 8.81 -4.91 11.28
C PRO A 109 9.01 -4.45 9.83
N GLY A 110 7.98 -3.87 9.20
CA GLY A 110 8.02 -3.49 7.80
C GLY A 110 7.97 -4.68 6.85
N ASP A 111 8.24 -4.41 5.57
CA ASP A 111 8.44 -5.44 4.57
C ASP A 111 9.59 -6.37 5.00
N PRO A 112 9.39 -7.69 5.16
CA PRO A 112 10.44 -8.62 5.56
C PRO A 112 11.57 -8.74 4.53
N ARG A 113 11.32 -8.39 3.26
CA ARG A 113 12.36 -8.30 2.22
C ARG A 113 13.04 -6.93 2.21
N GLY A 114 12.52 -5.97 2.96
CA GLY A 114 13.08 -4.63 3.08
C GLY A 114 12.47 -3.61 2.12
N THR A 115 13.00 -2.40 2.20
CA THR A 115 12.57 -1.25 1.39
C THR A 115 13.57 -1.00 0.26
N VAL A 116 13.05 -0.66 -0.91
CA VAL A 116 13.82 -0.16 -2.06
C VAL A 116 13.50 1.33 -2.22
N TRP A 117 14.53 2.16 -2.21
CA TRP A 117 14.39 3.58 -2.56
C TRP A 117 14.52 3.75 -4.07
N VAL A 118 13.52 4.36 -4.68
CA VAL A 118 13.48 4.65 -6.12
C VAL A 118 13.46 6.16 -6.29
N ASP A 119 14.51 6.71 -6.89
CA ASP A 119 14.56 8.12 -7.31
C ASP A 119 14.11 8.23 -8.76
N LEU A 120 13.01 8.94 -9.00
CA LEU A 120 12.51 9.20 -10.35
C LEU A 120 13.17 10.43 -11.01
N GLY A 121 13.87 11.26 -10.24
CA GLY A 121 14.48 12.50 -10.74
C GLY A 121 13.54 13.30 -11.65
N SER A 122 13.99 13.58 -12.88
CA SER A 122 13.22 14.31 -13.89
C SER A 122 12.00 13.57 -14.44
N GLU A 123 11.89 12.26 -14.25
CA GLU A 123 10.72 11.46 -14.69
C GLU A 123 9.54 11.59 -13.70
N SER A 124 9.78 12.18 -12.52
CA SER A 124 8.69 12.45 -11.59
C SER A 124 7.70 13.44 -12.19
N ALA A 125 6.41 13.17 -12.00
CA ALA A 125 5.35 14.15 -12.30
C ALA A 125 5.47 15.43 -11.45
N PHE A 126 6.30 15.42 -10.41
CA PHE A 126 6.62 16.58 -9.58
C PHE A 126 7.92 17.29 -9.97
N ALA A 127 8.62 16.82 -11.01
CA ALA A 127 9.85 17.46 -11.48
C ALA A 127 9.59 18.92 -11.88
N GLY A 128 10.45 19.82 -11.38
CA GLY A 128 10.32 21.26 -11.61
C GLY A 128 9.19 21.95 -10.82
N MET A 129 8.48 21.24 -9.93
CA MET A 129 7.49 21.84 -9.05
C MET A 129 8.10 22.32 -7.74
N ASP A 130 7.41 23.26 -7.08
CA ASP A 130 7.77 23.79 -5.77
C ASP A 130 7.55 22.74 -4.66
N SER A 131 8.66 22.18 -4.17
CA SER A 131 8.70 21.16 -3.12
C SER A 131 8.16 21.67 -1.78
N ASP A 132 8.28 22.97 -1.50
CA ASP A 132 7.80 23.59 -0.26
C ASP A 132 6.27 23.62 -0.18
N ARG A 133 5.56 23.24 -1.25
CA ARG A 133 4.11 23.04 -1.25
C ARG A 133 3.70 21.61 -1.03
N MET A 134 4.61 20.64 -1.12
CA MET A 134 4.25 19.25 -0.97
C MET A 134 3.82 18.94 0.47
N TYR A 135 2.79 18.11 0.59
CA TYR A 135 2.26 17.64 1.86
C TYR A 135 2.14 16.12 1.84
N GLY A 136 2.70 15.48 2.86
CA GLY A 136 2.84 14.03 2.96
C GLY A 136 1.75 13.42 3.83
N ALA A 137 2.08 12.28 4.44
CA ALA A 137 1.17 11.61 5.36
C ALA A 137 1.24 12.21 6.78
N CYS A 138 2.36 12.82 7.17
CA CYS A 138 2.55 13.52 8.44
C CYS A 138 2.45 15.05 8.28
N PRO A 139 2.08 15.80 9.34
CA PRO A 139 2.12 17.26 9.33
C PRO A 139 3.52 17.86 9.18
N TRP A 140 4.56 17.11 9.57
CA TRP A 140 5.94 17.53 9.39
C TRP A 140 6.40 17.26 7.96
N ARG A 141 6.68 18.33 7.21
CA ARG A 141 6.97 18.27 5.77
C ARG A 141 8.46 18.27 5.45
N GLY A 142 9.32 18.52 6.45
CA GLY A 142 10.77 18.59 6.23
C GLY A 142 11.34 17.30 5.65
N GLU A 143 10.90 16.16 6.17
CA GLU A 143 11.29 14.82 5.67
C GLU A 143 10.84 14.61 4.22
N LEU A 144 9.55 14.84 3.93
CA LEU A 144 9.03 14.76 2.56
C LEU A 144 9.81 15.67 1.60
N THR A 145 10.03 16.92 1.99
CA THR A 145 10.70 17.91 1.15
C THR A 145 12.17 17.50 0.88
N ALA A 146 12.84 16.89 1.86
CA ALA A 146 14.19 16.38 1.69
C ALA A 146 14.29 15.30 0.59
N HIS A 147 13.25 14.45 0.46
CA HIS A 147 13.12 13.42 -0.58
C HIS A 147 12.66 13.96 -1.95
N HIS A 148 12.17 15.20 -2.01
CA HIS A 148 11.65 15.81 -3.23
C HIS A 148 12.30 17.17 -3.53
N SER A 149 13.58 17.34 -3.24
CA SER A 149 14.31 18.60 -3.45
C SER A 149 15.54 18.40 -4.31
N ASN A 150 16.02 19.50 -4.92
CA ASN A 150 17.27 19.54 -5.67
C ASN A 150 17.33 18.50 -6.81
N GLY A 151 16.22 18.31 -7.53
CA GLY A 151 16.13 17.39 -8.66
C GLY A 151 15.94 15.92 -8.28
N ARG A 152 15.90 15.58 -6.99
CA ARG A 152 15.55 14.22 -6.51
C ARG A 152 14.05 14.11 -6.27
N HIS A 153 13.49 12.95 -6.58
CA HIS A 153 12.14 12.56 -6.19
C HIS A 153 12.10 11.09 -5.79
N GLU A 154 12.31 10.84 -4.50
CA GLU A 154 12.51 9.51 -3.94
C GLU A 154 11.25 8.91 -3.34
N TYR A 155 11.06 7.61 -3.53
CA TYR A 155 9.93 6.86 -2.99
C TYR A 155 10.42 5.55 -2.35
N ALA A 156 9.97 5.30 -1.13
CA ALA A 156 10.24 4.06 -0.38
C ALA A 156 9.22 2.98 -0.75
N LEU A 157 9.62 2.03 -1.60
CA LEU A 157 8.75 0.96 -2.09
C LEU A 157 9.08 -0.39 -1.46
N SER A 158 8.07 -1.25 -1.36
CA SER A 158 8.22 -2.63 -0.90
C SER A 158 9.07 -3.45 -1.88
N ARG A 159 10.18 -4.01 -1.39
CA ARG A 159 10.99 -4.96 -2.16
C ARG A 159 10.17 -6.20 -2.52
N THR A 160 9.33 -6.67 -1.62
CA THR A 160 8.41 -7.79 -1.87
C THR A 160 7.55 -7.57 -3.12
N VAL A 161 7.04 -6.36 -3.31
CA VAL A 161 6.21 -6.04 -4.49
C VAL A 161 7.07 -5.93 -5.75
N LEU A 162 8.24 -5.28 -5.66
CA LEU A 162 9.10 -5.03 -6.83
C LEU A 162 9.79 -6.30 -7.36
N GLU A 163 10.11 -7.25 -6.50
CA GLU A 163 10.77 -8.52 -6.88
C GLU A 163 9.78 -9.63 -7.28
N ALA A 164 8.47 -9.38 -7.17
CA ALA A 164 7.47 -10.36 -7.58
C ALA A 164 7.49 -10.57 -9.11
N ASP A 165 7.32 -11.81 -9.56
CA ASP A 165 7.17 -12.13 -10.98
C ASP A 165 5.89 -11.56 -11.58
N LEU A 166 4.85 -11.42 -10.75
CA LEU A 166 3.58 -10.81 -11.11
C LEU A 166 2.96 -10.08 -9.92
N VAL A 167 2.46 -8.87 -10.16
CA VAL A 167 1.63 -8.13 -9.21
C VAL A 167 0.20 -8.05 -9.75
N ILE A 168 -0.76 -8.59 -8.99
CA ILE A 168 -2.18 -8.46 -9.28
C ILE A 168 -2.78 -7.41 -8.35
N ASN A 169 -3.04 -6.23 -8.92
CA ASN A 169 -3.70 -5.14 -8.21
C ASN A 169 -5.21 -5.39 -8.15
N LEU A 170 -5.77 -5.59 -6.94
CA LEU A 170 -7.18 -5.86 -6.75
C LEU A 170 -7.97 -4.55 -6.60
N PRO A 171 -8.75 -4.13 -7.62
CA PRO A 171 -9.47 -2.86 -7.58
C PRO A 171 -10.49 -2.84 -6.46
N LYS A 172 -10.61 -1.68 -5.82
CA LYS A 172 -11.78 -1.35 -5.00
C LYS A 172 -12.34 0.01 -5.40
N LEU A 173 -13.61 0.01 -5.77
CA LEU A 173 -14.37 1.24 -5.98
C LEU A 173 -14.73 1.84 -4.62
N LYS A 174 -14.18 3.03 -4.33
CA LYS A 174 -14.57 3.88 -3.20
C LYS A 174 -14.42 5.33 -3.60
N THR A 175 -15.27 6.18 -3.03
CA THR A 175 -15.19 7.63 -3.19
C THR A 175 -14.01 8.19 -2.40
N HIS A 176 -13.36 9.23 -2.93
CA HIS A 176 -12.21 9.88 -2.28
C HIS A 176 -12.31 11.39 -2.41
N LYS A 177 -12.19 12.11 -1.29
CA LYS A 177 -12.39 13.57 -1.19
C LYS A 177 -11.59 14.38 -2.23
N LYS A 178 -10.39 13.92 -2.60
CA LYS A 178 -9.52 14.62 -3.57
C LYS A 178 -9.48 14.02 -4.98
N ALA A 179 -9.79 12.73 -5.12
CA ALA A 179 -9.56 12.01 -6.38
C ALA A 179 -10.88 11.60 -7.06
N GLY A 180 -12.02 11.89 -6.45
CA GLY A 180 -13.33 11.39 -6.87
C GLY A 180 -13.49 9.91 -6.54
N VAL A 181 -12.72 9.05 -7.21
CA VAL A 181 -12.69 7.59 -7.04
C VAL A 181 -11.26 7.05 -6.95
N THR A 182 -11.05 5.91 -6.27
CA THR A 182 -9.69 5.35 -6.10
C THR A 182 -9.27 4.34 -7.14
N LEU A 183 -10.19 3.44 -7.53
CA LEU A 183 -9.95 2.33 -8.48
C LEU A 183 -8.60 1.62 -8.20
N ASN A 184 -7.80 1.39 -9.25
CA ASN A 184 -6.51 0.68 -9.17
C ASN A 184 -5.32 1.57 -8.82
N ALA A 185 -5.23 2.79 -9.36
CA ALA A 185 -4.06 3.64 -9.20
C ALA A 185 -3.82 4.03 -7.73
N LYS A 186 -4.87 4.44 -7.01
CA LYS A 186 -4.73 4.82 -5.60
C LYS A 186 -4.44 3.62 -4.70
N ASN A 187 -4.68 2.39 -5.16
CA ASN A 187 -4.32 1.19 -4.41
C ASN A 187 -2.80 1.00 -4.29
N LEU A 188 -2.03 1.54 -5.23
CA LEU A 188 -0.56 1.47 -5.22
C LEU A 188 0.08 2.28 -4.09
N VAL A 189 -0.63 3.22 -3.46
CA VAL A 189 -0.16 3.86 -2.22
C VAL A 189 0.16 2.83 -1.13
N GLY A 190 -0.51 1.68 -1.16
CA GLY A 190 -0.28 0.60 -0.21
C GLY A 190 0.98 -0.24 -0.47
N ILE A 191 1.82 0.09 -1.45
CA ILE A 191 3.13 -0.56 -1.64
C ILE A 191 4.28 0.32 -1.11
N VAL A 192 3.95 1.56 -0.72
CA VAL A 192 4.90 2.50 -0.13
C VAL A 192 5.09 2.13 1.34
N THR A 193 6.31 1.74 1.72
CA THR A 193 6.64 1.26 3.07
C THR A 193 6.73 2.40 4.08
N ASP A 194 7.18 3.57 3.63
CA ASP A 194 7.11 4.83 4.37
C ASP A 194 6.23 5.85 3.66
N LYS A 195 5.02 6.07 4.19
CA LYS A 195 4.06 6.97 3.56
C LYS A 195 4.42 8.44 3.64
N ASN A 196 5.38 8.84 4.48
CA ASN A 196 5.75 10.24 4.58
C ASN A 196 6.63 10.71 3.42
N CYS A 197 7.31 9.80 2.71
CA CYS A 197 8.01 10.11 1.45
C CYS A 197 7.08 10.20 0.22
N LEU A 198 5.77 9.99 0.37
CA LEU A 198 4.83 10.11 -0.75
C LEU A 198 4.11 11.47 -0.69
N PRO A 199 4.21 12.33 -1.71
CA PRO A 199 3.40 13.54 -1.81
C PRO A 199 1.93 13.15 -1.95
N HIS A 200 1.10 13.55 -0.98
CA HIS A 200 -0.33 13.28 -0.99
C HIS A 200 -1.11 14.37 -1.70
N TYR A 201 -0.64 15.62 -1.58
CA TYR A 201 -1.23 16.81 -2.20
C TYR A 201 -0.28 18.02 -2.10
N ARG A 202 -0.62 19.11 -2.78
CA ARG A 202 0.12 20.38 -2.75
C ARG A 202 -0.71 21.48 -2.09
N LEU A 203 -0.06 22.28 -1.25
CA LEU A 203 -0.68 23.37 -0.51
C LEU A 203 -1.10 24.52 -1.44
N GLY A 204 -2.31 25.03 -1.21
CA GLY A 204 -2.92 26.16 -1.91
C GLY A 204 -3.88 25.77 -3.04
N PRO A 205 -4.58 26.75 -3.62
CA PRO A 205 -5.46 26.55 -4.76
C PRO A 205 -4.66 26.28 -6.05
N PRO A 206 -5.29 25.71 -7.10
CA PRO A 206 -4.67 25.56 -8.42
C PRO A 206 -4.08 26.85 -8.99
N SER A 207 -4.72 28.00 -8.74
CA SER A 207 -4.24 29.32 -9.17
C SER A 207 -2.91 29.75 -8.53
N ALA A 208 -2.52 29.13 -7.41
CA ALA A 208 -1.26 29.37 -6.72
C ALA A 208 -0.31 28.16 -6.80
N GLY A 209 -0.55 27.23 -7.72
CA GLY A 209 0.27 26.03 -7.91
C GLY A 209 0.02 24.90 -6.91
N GLY A 210 -1.08 24.95 -6.14
CA GLY A 210 -1.51 23.86 -5.27
C GLY A 210 -2.59 22.96 -5.91
N ASP A 211 -3.25 22.14 -5.10
CA ASP A 211 -4.34 21.24 -5.53
C ASP A 211 -5.43 21.05 -4.45
N GLN A 212 -5.62 22.07 -3.60
CA GLN A 212 -6.67 22.12 -2.58
C GLN A 212 -7.95 22.80 -3.08
#